data_AF-A0A6A0HAD3-F1
#
_entry.id   AF-A0A6A0HAD3-F1
#
_cell.length_a   1.000
_cell.length_b   1.000
_cell.length_c   1.000
_cell.angle_alpha   90.00
_cell.angle_beta   90.00
_cell.angle_gamma   90.00
#
_symmetry.space_group_name_H-M   'P 1'
#
loop_
_entity.id
_entity.type
_entity.pdbx_description
1 polymer ?
#
loop_
_entity_poly.entity_id
_entity_poly.type
_entity_poly.pdbx_seq_one_letter_code
_entity_poly.pdbx_strand_id
1 'polypeptide(L)'
;MLPFDTAKFQVTVPITINLVLLAAYIMLGALMFQSFESWKFHSSCYFTFITVATVGYGDYYPKASMVNDLGASFVATAKMMISILYLLAGMALLSMAVNLMQEQIVEKCRWLAREIGLSGDSNAPKDPNAKKDPKALKDSNDSKDPNAAKDVEAGN
;
A
#
# COMPACT_ATOMS: atom_id res chain seq x y z
N MET A 1 24.60 -17.87 21.76
CA MET A 1 23.67 -16.76 21.45
C MET A 1 23.97 -16.31 20.03
N LEU A 2 23.23 -16.81 19.04
CA LEU A 2 23.39 -16.35 17.66
C LEU A 2 22.55 -15.07 17.47
N PRO A 3 23.11 -13.99 16.90
CA PRO A 3 22.30 -12.91 16.39
C PRO A 3 21.57 -13.46 15.17
N PHE A 4 20.26 -13.71 15.30
CA PHE A 4 19.39 -13.87 14.14
C PHE A 4 19.40 -12.54 13.41
N ASP A 5 20.25 -12.45 12.39
CA ASP A 5 20.17 -11.47 11.34
C ASP A 5 18.73 -11.48 10.84
N THR A 6 17.96 -10.51 11.32
CA THR A 6 16.61 -10.26 10.83
C THR A 6 16.82 -9.43 9.58
N ALA A 7 17.24 -10.10 8.51
CA ALA A 7 17.17 -9.56 7.17
C ALA A 7 15.69 -9.22 6.94
N LYS A 8 15.33 -7.97 7.25
CA LYS A 8 14.06 -7.37 6.88
C LYS A 8 14.11 -7.31 5.37
N PHE A 9 13.65 -8.37 4.71
CA PHE A 9 13.17 -8.27 3.35
C PHE A 9 12.17 -7.11 3.37
N GLN A 10 12.62 -5.93 2.94
CA GLN A 10 11.77 -4.77 2.71
C GLN A 10 10.92 -5.15 1.51
N VAL A 11 9.91 -5.98 1.74
CA VAL A 11 8.92 -6.29 0.73
C VAL A 11 8.07 -5.02 0.64
N THR A 12 8.49 -4.10 -0.22
CA THR A 12 7.64 -3.02 -0.69
C THR A 12 6.51 -3.68 -1.46
N VAL A 13 5.43 -4.05 -0.76
CA VAL A 13 4.25 -4.62 -1.39
C VAL A 13 3.64 -3.50 -2.23
N PRO A 14 3.72 -3.56 -3.57
CA PRO A 14 3.14 -2.56 -4.41
C PRO A 14 1.63 -2.55 -4.19
N ILE A 15 1.02 -1.36 -4.20
CA ILE A 15 -0.44 -1.18 -4.16
C ILE A 15 -1.12 -2.09 -5.21
N THR A 16 -0.47 -2.31 -6.36
CA THR A 16 -0.94 -3.21 -7.42
C THR A 16 -1.12 -4.65 -6.94
N ILE A 17 -0.19 -5.21 -6.15
CA ILE A 17 -0.33 -6.59 -5.64
C ILE A 17 -1.53 -6.69 -4.71
N ASN A 18 -1.72 -5.70 -3.85
CA ASN A 18 -2.86 -5.67 -2.94
C ASN A 18 -4.21 -5.58 -3.69
N LEU A 19 -4.29 -4.72 -4.71
CA LEU A 19 -5.47 -4.61 -5.58
C LEU A 19 -5.76 -5.93 -6.31
N VAL A 20 -4.74 -6.59 -6.85
CA VAL A 20 -4.89 -7.89 -7.52
C VAL A 20 -5.37 -8.96 -6.54
N LEU A 21 -4.85 -8.97 -5.31
CA LEU A 21 -5.29 -9.90 -4.27
C LEU A 21 -6.77 -9.71 -3.91
N LEU A 22 -7.22 -8.46 -3.73
CA LEU A 22 -8.63 -8.15 -3.48
C LEU A 22 -9.52 -8.54 -4.67
N ALA A 23 -9.08 -8.26 -5.90
CA ALA A 23 -9.81 -8.65 -7.10
C ALA A 23 -9.93 -10.18 -7.22
N ALA A 24 -8.83 -10.91 -7.00
CA ALA A 24 -8.83 -12.37 -7.01
C ALA A 24 -9.75 -12.95 -5.91
N TYR A 25 -9.74 -12.33 -4.73
CA TYR A 25 -10.64 -12.69 -3.65
C TYR A 25 -12.11 -12.54 -4.07
N ILE A 26 -12.50 -11.40 -4.66
CA ILE A 26 -13.87 -11.16 -5.15
C ILE A 26 -14.28 -12.19 -6.21
N MET A 27 -13.39 -12.50 -7.16
CA MET A 27 -13.65 -13.50 -8.20
C MET A 27 -13.90 -14.88 -7.61
N LEU A 28 -13.14 -15.27 -6.57
CA LEU A 28 -13.35 -16.53 -5.85
C LEU A 28 -14.72 -16.56 -5.15
N GLY A 29 -15.10 -15.46 -4.49
CA GLY A 29 -16.41 -15.33 -3.85
C GLY A 29 -17.56 -15.40 -4.85
N ALA A 30 -17.39 -14.78 -6.02
CA ALA A 30 -18.38 -14.83 -7.08
C ALA A 30 -18.68 -16.26 -7.55
N LEU A 31 -17.64 -17.08 -7.75
CA LEU A 31 -17.78 -18.50 -8.11
C LEU A 31 -18.43 -19.32 -6.99
N MET A 32 -18.09 -19.04 -5.74
CA MET A 32 -18.70 -19.69 -4.58
C MET A 32 -20.20 -19.37 -4.47
N PHE A 33 -20.58 -18.09 -4.53
CA PHE A 33 -21.97 -17.65 -4.41
C PHE A 33 -22.81 -18.01 -5.65
N GLN A 34 -22.22 -18.02 -6.84
CA GLN A 34 -22.85 -18.56 -8.04
C GLN A 34 -23.26 -20.03 -7.84
N SER A 35 -22.40 -20.84 -7.21
CA SER A 35 -22.70 -22.25 -6.95
C SER A 35 -23.71 -22.44 -5.81
N PHE A 36 -23.72 -21.54 -4.82
CA PHE A 36 -24.58 -21.67 -3.64
C PHE A 36 -26.01 -21.20 -3.89
N GLU A 37 -26.18 -20.05 -4.56
CA GLU A 37 -27.46 -19.37 -4.75
C GLU A 37 -27.93 -19.35 -6.21
N SER A 38 -27.17 -19.98 -7.13
CA SER A 38 -27.46 -19.98 -8.58
C SER A 38 -27.56 -18.57 -9.19
N TRP A 39 -26.89 -17.58 -8.59
CA TRP A 39 -26.85 -16.22 -9.11
C TRP A 39 -25.98 -16.08 -10.35
N LYS A 40 -26.25 -15.06 -11.17
CA LYS A 40 -25.36 -14.70 -12.28
C LYS A 40 -24.01 -14.25 -11.73
N PHE A 41 -22.92 -14.60 -12.43
CA PHE A 41 -21.55 -14.23 -12.06
C PHE A 41 -21.39 -12.75 -11.69
N HIS A 42 -21.96 -11.84 -12.50
CA HIS A 42 -21.93 -10.40 -12.25
C HIS A 42 -22.61 -10.01 -10.93
N SER A 43 -23.79 -10.58 -10.62
CA SER A 43 -24.51 -10.31 -9.37
C SER A 43 -23.73 -10.82 -8.15
N SER A 44 -23.09 -11.98 -8.26
CA SER A 44 -22.25 -12.55 -7.20
C SER A 44 -20.97 -11.74 -6.96
N CYS A 45 -20.31 -11.27 -8.04
CA CYS A 45 -19.18 -10.35 -7.95
C CYS A 45 -19.57 -9.04 -7.26
N TYR A 46 -20.68 -8.44 -7.71
CA TYR A 46 -21.21 -7.21 -7.15
C TYR A 46 -21.47 -7.36 -5.65
N PHE A 47 -22.23 -8.39 -5.24
CA PHE A 47 -22.48 -8.70 -3.84
C PHE A 47 -21.18 -8.81 -3.03
N THR A 48 -20.25 -9.64 -3.48
CA THR A 48 -18.98 -9.88 -2.75
C THR A 48 -18.18 -8.59 -2.61
N PHE A 49 -18.09 -7.80 -3.68
CA PHE A 49 -17.38 -6.52 -3.67
C PHE A 49 -18.01 -5.52 -2.70
N ILE A 50 -19.32 -5.27 -2.79
CA ILE A 50 -19.98 -4.26 -1.93
C ILE A 50 -19.96 -4.67 -0.45
N THR A 51 -20.00 -5.97 -0.15
CA THR A 51 -19.96 -6.46 1.22
C THR A 51 -18.56 -6.33 1.81
N VAL A 52 -17.52 -6.75 1.06
CA VAL A 52 -16.13 -6.57 1.50
C VAL A 52 -15.79 -5.09 1.63
N ALA A 53 -16.16 -4.28 0.64
CA ALA A 53 -15.98 -2.82 0.65
C ALA A 53 -16.81 -2.09 1.72
N THR A 54 -17.62 -2.82 2.51
CA THR A 54 -18.48 -2.29 3.59
C THR A 54 -19.55 -1.29 3.12
N VAL A 55 -19.86 -1.24 1.82
CA VAL A 55 -20.96 -0.42 1.27
C VAL A 55 -22.30 -1.04 1.66
N GLY A 56 -22.44 -2.36 1.47
CA GLY A 56 -23.51 -3.16 2.07
C GLY A 56 -24.95 -2.72 1.79
N TYR A 57 -25.34 -2.53 0.53
CA TYR A 57 -26.73 -2.15 0.16
C TYR A 57 -27.81 -3.12 0.67
N GLY A 58 -27.47 -4.40 0.85
CA GLY A 58 -28.39 -5.42 1.39
C GLY A 58 -29.44 -5.92 0.40
N ASP A 59 -29.28 -5.62 -0.88
CA ASP A 59 -30.12 -6.10 -1.99
C ASP A 59 -29.87 -7.57 -2.32
N TYR A 60 -28.62 -8.02 -2.21
CA TYR A 60 -28.21 -9.41 -2.31
C TYR A 60 -27.68 -9.90 -0.96
N TYR A 61 -28.09 -11.09 -0.55
CA TYR A 61 -27.56 -11.81 0.61
C TYR A 61 -27.86 -13.31 0.48
N PRO A 62 -27.01 -14.19 1.02
CA PRO A 62 -27.24 -15.64 0.98
C PRO A 62 -28.54 -15.96 1.69
N LYS A 63 -29.45 -16.66 1.00
CA LYS A 63 -30.71 -17.13 1.56
C LYS A 63 -30.53 -18.61 1.82
N ALA A 64 -30.45 -18.99 3.09
CA ALA A 64 -30.67 -20.38 3.47
C ALA A 64 -32.06 -20.72 2.97
N SER A 65 -32.14 -21.44 1.85
CA SER A 65 -33.39 -21.95 1.32
C SER A 65 -34.00 -22.77 2.46
N MET A 66 -35.05 -22.23 3.06
CA MET A 66 -35.83 -22.82 4.15
C MET A 66 -36.55 -24.06 3.58
N VAL A 67 -35.80 -25.10 3.25
CA VAL A 67 -36.34 -26.39 2.88
C VAL A 67 -36.57 -27.13 4.20
N ASN A 68 -37.85 -27.31 4.54
CA ASN A 68 -38.33 -27.95 5.77
C ASN A 68 -38.01 -29.46 5.86
N ASP A 69 -36.94 -29.92 5.20
CA ASP A 69 -36.43 -31.28 5.35
C ASP A 69 -35.32 -31.29 6.40
N LEU A 70 -35.49 -32.13 7.42
CA LEU A 70 -34.59 -32.23 8.58
C LEU A 70 -33.12 -32.52 8.19
N GLY A 71 -32.89 -33.14 7.03
CA GLY A 71 -31.55 -33.36 6.44
C GLY A 71 -31.01 -32.18 5.62
N ALA A 72 -31.88 -31.35 5.03
CA ALA A 72 -31.48 -30.16 4.29
C ALA A 72 -31.00 -29.03 5.23
N SER A 73 -31.46 -29.02 6.48
CA SER A 73 -31.06 -28.06 7.50
C SER A 73 -29.56 -28.02 7.78
N PHE A 74 -28.86 -29.16 7.79
CA PHE A 74 -27.42 -29.19 8.02
C PHE A 74 -26.65 -28.54 6.87
N VAL A 75 -27.00 -28.87 5.62
CA VAL A 75 -26.36 -28.31 4.42
C VAL A 75 -26.66 -26.80 4.30
N ALA A 76 -27.90 -26.39 4.57
CA ALA A 76 -28.27 -24.97 4.58
C ALA A 76 -27.48 -24.17 5.64
N THR A 77 -27.35 -24.74 6.85
CA THR A 77 -26.55 -24.13 7.94
C THR A 77 -25.07 -24.07 7.56
N ALA A 78 -24.52 -25.14 6.97
CA ALA A 78 -23.13 -25.16 6.51
C ALA A 78 -22.86 -24.10 5.43
N LYS A 79 -23.77 -23.92 4.45
CA LYS A 79 -23.65 -22.87 3.42
C LYS A 79 -23.64 -21.47 4.04
N MET A 80 -24.50 -21.21 5.04
CA MET A 80 -24.48 -19.95 5.78
C MET A 80 -23.18 -19.75 6.58
N MET A 81 -22.73 -20.76 7.32
CA MET A 81 -21.48 -20.69 8.07
C MET A 81 -20.29 -20.39 7.16
N ILE A 82 -20.17 -21.10 6.03
CA ILE A 82 -19.12 -20.86 5.04
C ILE A 82 -19.22 -19.43 4.47
N SER A 83 -20.42 -18.96 4.16
CA SER A 83 -20.60 -17.60 3.64
C SER A 83 -20.16 -16.53 4.64
N ILE A 84 -20.49 -16.67 5.92
CA ILE A 84 -20.10 -15.74 6.97
C ILE A 84 -18.59 -15.78 7.19
N LEU A 85 -18.01 -16.99 7.28
CA LEU A 85 -16.56 -17.16 7.44
C LEU A 85 -15.79 -16.55 6.26
N TYR A 86 -16.27 -16.75 5.05
CA TYR A 86 -15.72 -16.13 3.86
C TYR A 86 -15.78 -14.60 4.00
N LEU A 87 -16.96 -14.00 4.21
CA LEU A 87 -17.12 -12.55 4.34
C LEU A 87 -16.27 -11.95 5.47
N LEU A 88 -16.16 -12.62 6.62
CA LEU A 88 -15.29 -12.22 7.71
C LEU A 88 -13.82 -12.19 7.29
N ALA A 89 -13.35 -13.23 6.59
CA ALA A 89 -12.00 -13.27 6.04
C ALA A 89 -11.78 -12.15 5.01
N GLY A 90 -12.79 -11.83 4.20
CA GLY A 90 -12.74 -10.73 3.23
C GLY A 90 -12.61 -9.36 3.88
N MET A 91 -13.38 -9.09 4.94
CA MET A 91 -13.23 -7.85 5.71
C MET A 91 -11.87 -7.77 6.42
N ALA A 92 -11.34 -8.89 6.92
CA ALA A 92 -10.00 -8.94 7.49
C ALA A 92 -8.91 -8.64 6.45
N LEU A 93 -9.04 -9.22 5.25
CA LEU A 93 -8.15 -8.94 4.12
C LEU A 93 -8.25 -7.48 3.69
N LEU A 94 -9.45 -6.90 3.63
CA LEU A 94 -9.62 -5.49 3.30
C LEU A 94 -9.01 -4.58 4.37
N SER A 95 -9.14 -4.93 5.66
CA SER A 95 -8.51 -4.18 6.75
C SER A 95 -6.98 -4.18 6.63
N MET A 96 -6.38 -5.35 6.40
CA MET A 96 -4.94 -5.46 6.13
C MET A 96 -4.53 -4.67 4.87
N ALA A 97 -5.33 -4.74 3.81
CA ALA A 97 -5.11 -4.01 2.57
C ALA A 97 -5.12 -2.50 2.77
N VAL A 98 -6.11 -2.00 3.50
CA VAL A 98 -6.23 -0.58 3.82
C VAL A 98 -5.06 -0.13 4.68
N ASN A 99 -4.62 -0.93 5.67
CA ASN A 99 -3.44 -0.60 6.49
C ASN A 99 -2.18 -0.42 5.61
N LEU A 100 -1.91 -1.32 4.68
CA LEU A 100 -0.77 -1.20 3.76
C LEU A 100 -0.91 -0.01 2.80
N MET A 101 -2.13 0.22 2.28
CA MET A 101 -2.38 1.36 1.40
C MET A 101 -2.22 2.68 2.15
N GLN A 102 -2.60 2.77 3.42
CA GLN A 102 -2.43 3.99 4.21
C GLN A 102 -0.95 4.42 4.28
N GLU A 103 -0.03 3.48 4.50
CA GLU A 103 1.41 3.76 4.51
C GLU A 103 1.89 4.36 3.17
N GLN A 104 1.52 3.71 2.07
CA GLN A 104 1.91 4.15 0.72
C GLN A 104 1.22 5.45 0.28
N ILE A 105 -0.04 5.64 0.67
CA ILE A 105 -0.80 6.87 0.40
C ILE A 105 -0.18 8.03 1.17
N VAL A 106 0.20 7.85 2.44
CA VAL A 106 0.84 8.91 3.23
C VAL A 106 2.18 9.32 2.63
N GLU A 107 2.99 8.36 2.15
CA GLU A 107 4.26 8.64 1.47
C GLU A 107 4.05 9.44 0.17
N LYS A 108 3.10 9.03 -0.68
CA LYS A 108 2.77 9.74 -1.92
C LYS A 108 2.12 11.10 -1.66
N CYS A 109 1.22 11.20 -0.68
CA CYS A 109 0.62 12.47 -0.26
C CYS A 109 1.68 13.42 0.26
N ARG A 110 2.68 12.95 1.01
CA ARG A 110 3.79 13.78 1.47
C ARG A 110 4.69 14.24 0.33
N TRP A 111 4.90 13.39 -0.67
CA TRP A 111 5.60 13.77 -1.90
C TRP A 111 4.81 14.83 -2.68
N LEU A 112 3.52 14.61 -2.91
CA LEU A 112 2.63 15.58 -3.56
C LEU A 112 2.55 16.90 -2.78
N ALA A 113 2.47 16.86 -1.44
CA ALA A 113 2.41 18.04 -0.59
C ALA A 113 3.67 18.92 -0.67
N ARG A 114 4.84 18.31 -0.93
CA ARG A 114 6.08 19.03 -1.21
C ARG A 114 6.08 19.63 -2.61
N GLU A 115 5.58 18.88 -3.59
CA GLU A 115 5.49 19.32 -4.98
C GLU A 115 4.53 20.50 -5.17
N ILE A 116 3.41 20.52 -4.45
CA ILE A 116 2.43 21.61 -4.50
C ILE A 116 2.80 22.82 -3.63
N GLY A 117 3.99 22.85 -3.03
CA GLY A 117 4.47 24.00 -2.24
C GLY A 117 3.71 24.26 -0.93
N LEU A 118 2.84 23.33 -0.50
CA LEU A 118 2.09 23.45 0.76
C LEU A 118 2.90 22.99 1.99
N SER A 119 4.19 22.73 1.80
CA SER A 119 5.14 22.66 2.90
C SER A 119 5.81 24.03 3.03
N GLY A 120 5.17 24.92 3.78
CA GLY A 120 5.83 26.12 4.29
C GLY A 120 7.04 25.66 5.10
N ASP A 121 8.22 25.81 4.51
CA ASP A 121 9.49 25.58 5.18
C ASP A 121 9.67 26.69 6.23
N SER A 122 9.22 26.43 7.46
CA SER A 122 9.46 27.31 8.61
C SER A 122 10.18 26.59 9.75
N ASN A 123 10.72 25.39 9.53
CA ASN A 123 11.61 24.74 10.49
C ASN A 123 12.65 23.89 9.78
N ALA A 124 13.64 24.58 9.21
CA ALA A 124 14.95 23.99 8.92
C ALA A 124 15.54 23.36 10.22
N PRO A 125 16.34 22.28 10.11
CA PRO A 125 16.75 21.49 11.26
C PRO A 125 17.64 22.29 12.22
N LYS A 126 17.27 22.34 13.51
CA LYS A 126 18.25 22.55 14.58
C LYS A 126 19.06 21.26 14.76
N ASP A 127 20.06 21.03 13.91
CA ASP A 127 21.17 20.12 14.21
C ASP A 127 22.45 20.94 14.43
N PRO A 128 22.96 21.04 15.67
CA PRO A 128 24.20 21.78 15.98
C PRO A 128 25.51 21.10 15.55
N ASN A 129 25.51 19.95 14.86
CA ASN A 129 26.73 19.13 14.70
C ASN A 129 27.22 18.88 13.27
N ALA A 130 26.96 19.82 12.35
CA ALA A 130 27.63 19.87 11.05
C ALA A 130 29.07 20.41 11.14
N LYS A 131 29.92 19.78 11.96
CA LYS A 131 31.38 19.96 11.89
C LYS A 131 32.06 18.60 11.89
N LYS A 132 32.36 18.10 10.69
CA LYS A 132 33.60 17.40 10.30
C LYS A 132 33.39 16.69 8.96
N ASP A 133 33.79 17.36 7.88
CA ASP A 133 34.27 16.66 6.68
C ASP A 133 35.42 17.46 6.03
N PRO A 134 36.69 17.14 6.33
CA PRO A 134 37.88 17.87 5.85
C PRO A 134 38.26 17.68 4.38
N LYS A 135 37.40 17.15 3.50
CA LYS A 135 37.81 16.72 2.15
C LYS A 135 37.53 17.70 1.00
N ALA A 136 36.93 18.85 1.24
CA ALA A 136 36.65 19.84 0.19
C ALA A 136 37.80 20.85 -0.08
N LEU A 137 38.93 20.76 0.65
CA LEU A 137 40.04 21.73 0.55
C LEU A 137 41.24 21.24 -0.28
N LYS A 138 41.03 20.30 -1.22
CA LYS A 138 42.12 19.77 -2.07
C LYS A 138 41.95 20.02 -3.56
N ASP A 139 40.78 20.44 -4.01
CA ASP A 139 40.48 20.53 -5.45
C ASP A 139 40.68 21.94 -6.03
N SER A 140 41.08 22.93 -5.22
CA SER A 140 41.30 24.31 -5.68
C SER A 140 42.74 24.60 -6.13
N ASN A 141 43.64 23.61 -6.18
CA ASN A 141 45.08 23.84 -6.39
C ASN A 141 45.69 23.26 -7.68
N ASP A 142 44.88 22.91 -8.69
CA ASP A 142 45.41 22.36 -9.95
C ASP A 142 44.65 22.85 -11.21
N SER A 143 44.47 24.17 -11.33
CA SER A 143 44.28 24.81 -12.65
C SER A 143 45.38 25.84 -12.86
N LYS A 144 46.51 25.30 -13.30
CA LYS A 144 47.69 25.94 -13.85
C LYS A 144 47.31 26.96 -14.94
N ASP A 145 47.84 28.18 -14.87
CA ASP A 145 48.48 28.78 -16.03
C ASP A 145 49.72 29.60 -15.59
N PRO A 146 50.95 29.16 -15.95
CA PRO A 146 52.16 29.87 -15.62
C PRO A 146 52.53 30.81 -16.78
N ASN A 147 52.89 32.05 -16.43
CA ASN A 147 53.65 32.99 -17.28
C ASN A 147 52.84 33.86 -18.26
N ALA A 148 52.28 34.96 -17.74
CA ALA A 148 52.10 36.21 -18.48
C ALA A 148 52.08 37.38 -17.49
N ALA A 149 52.78 38.47 -17.81
CA ALA A 149 52.91 39.71 -17.05
C ALA A 149 53.89 39.71 -15.85
N LYS A 150 55.15 39.34 -16.12
CA LYS A 150 56.21 40.31 -15.82
C LYS A 150 56.25 41.28 -17.01
N ASP A 151 56.68 42.52 -16.74
CA ASP A 151 56.90 43.63 -17.67
C ASP A 151 55.75 44.66 -17.64
N VAL A 152 56.11 45.94 -17.48
CA VAL A 152 55.27 47.14 -17.26
C VAL A 152 54.82 47.28 -15.80
N GLU A 153 55.33 48.17 -14.95
CA GLU A 153 56.05 49.41 -15.15
C GLU A 153 56.85 49.71 -13.87
N ALA A 154 58.14 49.93 -14.03
CA ALA A 154 58.89 50.85 -13.18
C ALA A 154 58.46 52.27 -13.57
N GLY A 155 57.99 53.09 -12.64
CA GLY A 155 57.62 54.45 -12.99
C GLY A 155 56.73 55.17 -11.98
N ASN A 156 57.41 55.98 -11.16
CA ASN A 156 56.89 57.15 -10.45
C ASN A 156 56.26 56.92 -9.07
#